data_AF-A0A958DIR5-F1
#
_entry.id   AF-A0A958DIR5-F1
#
_cell.length_a   1.000
_cell.length_b   1.000
_cell.length_c   1.000
_cell.angle_alpha   90.00
_cell.angle_beta   90.00
_cell.angle_gamma   90.00
#
_symmetry.space_group_name_H-M   'P 1'
#
loop_
_entity.id
_entity.type
_entity.pdbx_description
1 polymer ?
#
loop_
_entity_poly.entity_id
_entity_poly.type
_entity_poly.pdbx_seq_one_letter_code
_entity_poly.pdbx_strand_id
1 'polypeptide(L)'
;LIHRSQELMAILEPVAARQNREDAQLLLWLLLLWFQDILHLKQLEDASAKLYNPDKKDTLRKFMGFTPNADITGIVWDIEGALQDLRDVRNFNPLLILMTLAIKLHQKLKKNKK
;
A
#
# COMPACT_ATOMS: atom_id res chain seq x y z
N LEU A 1 -12.66 1.57 -15.95
CA LEU A 1 -12.32 2.46 -14.81
C LEU A 1 -13.42 2.45 -13.76
N ILE A 2 -14.68 2.71 -14.14
CA ILE A 2 -15.84 2.74 -13.22
C ILE A 2 -16.01 1.43 -12.44
N HIS A 3 -15.96 0.27 -13.12
CA HIS A 3 -16.11 -1.04 -12.46
C HIS A 3 -15.01 -1.35 -11.43
N ARG A 4 -13.75 -1.00 -11.73
CA ARG A 4 -12.62 -1.21 -10.79
C ARG A 4 -12.70 -0.27 -9.58
N SER A 5 -13.25 0.93 -9.77
CA SER A 5 -13.51 1.87 -8.68
C SER A 5 -14.59 1.33 -7.73
N GLN A 6 -15.65 0.72 -8.28
CA GLN A 6 -16.71 0.09 -7.49
C GLN A 6 -16.24 -1.15 -6.72
N GLU A 7 -15.45 -2.01 -7.36
CA GLU A 7 -14.81 -3.16 -6.68
C GLU A 7 -13.93 -2.71 -5.52
N LEU A 8 -13.12 -1.68 -5.75
CA LEU A 8 -12.23 -1.13 -4.74
C LEU A 8 -13.02 -0.49 -3.58
N MET A 9 -14.09 0.25 -3.88
CA MET A 9 -14.99 0.79 -2.86
C MET A 9 -15.61 -0.32 -2.02
N ALA A 10 -16.10 -1.40 -2.65
CA ALA A 10 -16.68 -2.54 -1.94
C ALA A 10 -15.68 -3.24 -0.98
N ILE A 11 -14.38 -3.20 -1.28
CA ILE A 11 -13.33 -3.75 -0.41
C ILE A 11 -12.96 -2.76 0.71
N LEU A 12 -12.89 -1.46 0.41
CA LEU A 12 -12.44 -0.44 1.36
C LEU A 12 -13.53 0.00 2.33
N GLU A 13 -14.79 -0.02 1.90
CA GLU A 13 -15.93 0.46 2.68
C GLU A 13 -16.09 -0.31 4.01
N PRO A 14 -16.01 -1.65 4.09
CA PRO A 14 -16.04 -2.36 5.36
C PRO A 14 -14.89 -2.00 6.32
N VAL A 15 -13.72 -1.66 5.77
CA VAL A 15 -12.52 -1.29 6.53
C VAL A 15 -12.61 0.16 7.02
N ALA A 16 -13.26 1.03 6.25
CA ALA A 16 -13.43 2.45 6.54
C ALA A 16 -14.70 2.79 7.35
N ALA A 17 -15.74 1.94 7.29
CA ALA A 17 -17.05 2.19 7.87
C ALA A 17 -17.11 1.94 9.39
N ARG A 18 -16.11 1.27 9.95
CA ARG A 18 -16.06 1.03 11.40
C ARG A 18 -15.72 2.33 12.12
N GLN A 19 -16.45 2.63 13.20
CA GLN A 19 -16.19 3.81 14.05
C GLN A 19 -14.74 3.88 14.53
N ASN A 20 -14.10 2.71 14.66
CA ASN A 20 -12.71 2.62 15.04
C ASN A 20 -11.81 2.60 13.80
N ARG A 21 -11.00 3.65 13.63
CA ARG A 21 -10.03 3.83 12.53
C ARG A 21 -8.90 2.79 12.55
N GLU A 22 -8.86 1.96 13.59
CA GLU A 22 -7.87 0.92 13.82
C GLU A 22 -7.74 -0.06 12.65
N ASP A 23 -8.85 -0.55 12.09
CA ASP A 23 -8.79 -1.50 10.97
C ASP A 23 -8.15 -0.88 9.72
N ALA A 24 -8.46 0.38 9.43
CA ALA A 24 -7.84 1.13 8.35
C ALA A 24 -6.34 1.35 8.60
N GLN A 25 -5.96 1.67 9.85
CA GLN A 25 -4.55 1.81 10.22
C GLN A 25 -3.79 0.49 10.12
N LEU A 26 -4.38 -0.63 10.56
CA LEU A 26 -3.79 -1.96 10.45
C LEU A 26 -3.60 -2.37 9.00
N LEU A 27 -4.58 -2.09 8.13
CA LEU A 27 -4.45 -2.31 6.70
C LEU A 27 -3.28 -1.50 6.11
N LEU A 28 -3.18 -0.21 6.45
CA LEU A 28 -2.07 0.62 5.96
C LEU A 28 -0.72 0.18 6.51
N TRP A 29 -0.65 -0.27 7.76
CA TRP A 29 0.56 -0.83 8.34
C TRP A 29 0.99 -2.12 7.63
N LEU A 30 0.06 -3.02 7.34
CA LEU A 30 0.33 -4.23 6.58
C LEU A 30 0.90 -3.89 5.20
N LEU A 31 0.28 -2.93 4.49
CA LEU A 31 0.78 -2.44 3.21
C LEU A 31 2.17 -1.81 3.33
N LEU A 32 2.41 -1.03 4.38
CA LEU A 32 3.70 -0.39 4.62
C LEU A 32 4.81 -1.43 4.78
N LEU A 33 4.60 -2.42 5.65
CA LEU A 33 5.59 -3.50 5.87
C LEU A 33 5.85 -4.29 4.59
N TRP A 34 4.79 -4.56 3.82
CA TRP A 34 4.90 -5.23 2.52
C TRP A 34 5.77 -4.46 1.53
N PHE A 35 5.51 -3.16 1.34
CA PHE A 35 6.29 -2.34 0.41
C PHE A 35 7.69 -2.00 0.91
N GLN A 36 7.90 -1.93 2.23
CA GLN A 36 9.23 -1.84 2.82
C GLN A 36 10.05 -3.10 2.54
N ASP A 37 9.45 -4.29 2.65
CA ASP A 37 10.14 -5.54 2.28
C ASP A 37 10.53 -5.55 0.80
N ILE A 38 9.64 -5.09 -0.09
CA ILE A 38 9.97 -4.94 -1.52
C ILE A 38 11.14 -3.96 -1.71
N LEU A 39 11.12 -2.84 -0.99
CA LEU A 39 12.18 -1.83 -1.06
C LEU A 39 13.53 -2.41 -0.61
N HIS A 40 13.55 -3.13 0.51
CA HIS A 40 14.73 -3.83 1.01
C HIS A 40 15.25 -4.86 0.01
N LEU A 41 14.37 -5.68 -0.57
CA LEU A 41 14.75 -6.66 -1.60
C LEU A 41 15.28 -6.01 -2.89
N LYS A 42 14.83 -4.79 -3.23
CA LYS A 42 15.36 -4.04 -4.38
C LYS A 42 16.74 -3.44 -4.11
N GLN A 43 17.03 -3.04 -2.87
CA GLN A 43 18.23 -2.27 -2.51
C GLN A 43 19.37 -3.12 -1.97
N LEU A 44 19.04 -4.18 -1.22
CA LEU A 44 20.01 -5.06 -0.60
C LEU A 44 20.03 -6.36 -1.39
N GLU A 45 21.21 -6.76 -1.89
CA GLU A 45 21.38 -8.09 -2.44
C GLU A 45 20.89 -9.13 -1.42
N ASP A 46 20.04 -10.03 -1.93
CA ASP A 46 19.02 -10.88 -1.32
C ASP A 46 19.37 -11.62 0.00
N ALA A 47 20.66 -11.63 0.38
CA ALA A 47 21.23 -12.36 1.51
C ALA A 47 21.23 -11.56 2.84
N SER A 48 21.10 -10.24 2.80
CA SER A 48 21.25 -9.39 4.00
C SER A 48 19.97 -8.65 4.44
N ALA A 49 18.92 -8.67 3.61
CA ALA A 49 17.67 -7.98 3.92
C ALA A 49 16.92 -8.68 5.06
N LYS A 50 16.84 -8.05 6.23
CA LYS A 50 15.94 -8.48 7.31
C LYS A 50 14.52 -8.07 6.95
N LEU A 51 13.76 -9.02 6.40
CA LEU A 51 12.36 -8.81 6.00
C LEU A 51 11.42 -8.91 7.20
N TYR A 52 10.34 -8.13 7.16
CA TYR A 52 9.22 -8.23 8.10
C TYR A 52 8.36 -9.47 7.82
N ASN A 53 8.22 -9.84 6.54
CA ASN A 53 7.43 -10.99 6.07
C ASN A 53 8.33 -12.04 5.39
N PRO A 54 9.28 -12.67 6.12
CA PRO A 54 10.23 -13.59 5.51
C PRO A 54 9.55 -14.83 4.89
N ASP A 55 8.42 -15.27 5.43
CA ASP A 55 7.61 -16.37 4.90
C ASP A 55 6.93 -16.04 3.57
N LYS A 56 6.84 -14.75 3.19
CA LYS A 56 6.25 -14.27 1.94
C LYS A 56 7.30 -13.88 0.89
N LYS A 57 8.59 -14.17 1.12
CA LYS A 57 9.69 -13.77 0.25
C LYS A 57 9.47 -14.13 -1.22
N ASP A 58 9.04 -15.34 -1.53
CA ASP A 58 8.81 -15.76 -2.92
C ASP A 58 7.63 -15.03 -3.57
N THR A 59 6.59 -14.72 -2.79
CA THR A 59 5.46 -13.90 -3.27
C THR A 59 5.90 -12.47 -3.55
N LEU A 60 6.73 -11.88 -2.67
CA LEU A 60 7.32 -10.54 -2.86
C LEU A 60 8.16 -10.47 -4.14
N ARG A 61 9.01 -11.49 -4.39
CA ARG A 61 9.81 -11.59 -5.62
C ARG A 61 8.93 -11.70 -6.87
N LYS A 62 7.89 -12.54 -6.84
CA LYS A 62 6.93 -12.63 -7.96
C LYS A 62 6.25 -11.30 -8.22
N PHE A 63 5.81 -10.60 -7.17
CA PHE A 63 5.22 -9.28 -7.26
C PHE A 63 6.18 -8.29 -7.93
N MET A 64 7.44 -8.24 -7.51
CA MET A 64 8.49 -7.42 -8.14
C MET A 64 8.66 -7.71 -9.63
N GLY A 65 8.55 -8.99 -10.03
CA GLY A 65 8.58 -9.39 -11.44
C GLY A 65 7.39 -8.86 -12.26
N PHE A 66 6.21 -8.71 -11.66
CA PHE A 66 5.04 -8.12 -12.32
C PHE A 66 5.06 -6.59 -12.35
N THR A 67 5.80 -5.96 -11.43
CA THR A 67 5.90 -4.51 -11.30
C THR A 67 7.35 -4.03 -11.32
N PRO A 68 8.14 -4.35 -12.37
CA PRO A 68 9.59 -4.10 -12.37
C PRO A 68 9.89 -2.60 -12.22
N ASN A 69 9.05 -1.79 -12.85
CA ASN A 69 9.19 -0.35 -12.98
C ASN A 69 8.44 0.47 -11.92
N ALA A 70 7.79 -0.19 -10.96
CA ALA A 70 7.01 0.54 -9.95
C ALA A 70 7.90 1.43 -9.09
N ASP A 71 7.39 2.63 -8.82
CA ASP A 71 7.96 3.61 -7.88
C ASP A 71 7.66 3.19 -6.43
N ILE A 72 8.41 2.20 -5.94
CA ILE A 72 8.22 1.62 -4.60
C ILE A 72 8.48 2.64 -3.50
N THR A 73 9.53 3.46 -3.63
CA THR A 73 9.85 4.51 -2.65
C THR A 73 8.69 5.50 -2.53
N GLY A 74 8.14 5.97 -3.65
CA GLY A 74 6.98 6.87 -3.62
C GLY A 74 5.73 6.20 -3.05
N ILE A 75 5.54 4.90 -3.26
CA ILE A 75 4.44 4.14 -2.65
C ILE A 75 4.58 4.12 -1.12
N VAL A 76 5.77 3.84 -0.60
CA VAL A 76 6.04 3.83 0.85
C VAL A 76 5.68 5.18 1.47
N TRP A 77 6.15 6.28 0.88
CA TRP A 77 5.84 7.63 1.37
C TRP A 77 4.35 7.97 1.32
N ASP A 78 3.64 7.58 0.25
CA ASP A 78 2.19 7.82 0.17
C ASP A 78 1.42 7.02 1.25
N ILE A 79 1.85 5.80 1.58
CA ILE A 79 1.25 5.00 2.66
C ILE A 79 1.52 5.64 4.03
N GLU A 80 2.75 6.09 4.29
CA GLU A 80 3.11 6.79 5.53
C GLU A 80 2.30 8.08 5.70
N GLY A 81 2.12 8.85 4.63
CA GLY A 81 1.25 10.04 4.63
C GLY A 81 -0.20 9.69 4.96
N ALA A 82 -0.76 8.66 4.33
CA ALA A 82 -2.11 8.21 4.64
C ALA A 82 -2.28 7.71 6.08
N LEU A 83 -1.25 7.08 6.67
CA LEU A 83 -1.22 6.72 8.09
C LEU A 83 -1.25 7.95 9.00
N GLN A 84 -0.49 9.00 8.65
CA GLN A 84 -0.52 10.27 9.38
C GLN A 84 -1.91 10.92 9.27
N ASP A 85 -2.51 10.93 8.08
CA ASP A 85 -3.84 11.47 7.86
C ASP A 85 -4.93 10.75 8.66
N LEU A 86 -4.86 9.41 8.78
CA LEU A 86 -5.79 8.63 9.60
C LEU A 86 -5.64 8.90 11.11
N ARG A 87 -4.43 9.23 11.56
CA ARG A 87 -4.13 9.59 12.96
C ARG A 87 -4.60 11.00 13.31
N ASP A 88 -4.70 11.90 12.33
CA ASP A 88 -5.24 13.24 12.58
C ASP A 88 -6.75 13.16 12.90
N VAL A 89 -7.10 13.50 14.12
CA VAL A 89 -8.48 13.45 14.63
C VAL A 89 -9.41 14.36 13.83
N ARG A 90 -8.88 15.42 13.20
CA ARG A 90 -9.61 16.38 12.36
C ARG A 90 -9.97 15.84 10.97
N ASN A 91 -9.36 14.73 10.55
CA ASN A 91 -9.71 14.07 9.30
C ASN A 91 -10.89 13.12 9.52
N PHE A 92 -12.08 13.56 9.12
CA PHE A 92 -13.34 12.86 9.45
C PHE A 92 -13.71 11.72 8.50
N ASN A 93 -12.96 11.51 7.40
CA ASN A 93 -13.33 10.52 6.38
C ASN A 93 -12.19 9.56 6.00
N PRO A 94 -12.04 8.44 6.74
CA PRO A 94 -11.08 7.38 6.42
C PRO A 94 -11.24 6.82 5.01
N LEU A 95 -12.48 6.70 4.51
CA LEU A 95 -12.74 6.17 3.17
C LEU A 95 -12.12 7.05 2.09
N LEU A 96 -12.23 8.38 2.23
CA LEU A 96 -11.63 9.32 1.28
C LEU A 96 -10.09 9.21 1.25
N ILE A 97 -9.47 9.05 2.43
CA ILE A 97 -8.02 8.86 2.55
C ILE A 97 -7.60 7.57 1.83
N LEU A 98 -8.28 6.46 2.10
CA LEU A 98 -7.97 5.17 1.49
C LEU A 98 -8.21 5.17 -0.03
N MET A 99 -9.28 5.80 -0.51
CA MET A 99 -9.54 5.94 -1.95
C MET A 99 -8.45 6.78 -2.64
N THR A 100 -8.07 7.91 -2.03
CA THR A 100 -7.01 8.77 -2.56
C THR A 100 -5.69 8.04 -2.64
N LEU A 101 -5.33 7.31 -1.58
CA LEU A 101 -4.15 6.47 -1.56
C LEU A 101 -4.20 5.41 -2.67
N ALA A 102 -5.30 4.67 -2.80
CA ALA A 102 -5.42 3.61 -3.78
C ALA A 102 -5.24 4.11 -5.23
N ILE A 103 -5.73 5.31 -5.55
CA ILE A 103 -5.49 5.95 -6.86
C ILE A 103 -3.99 6.23 -7.07
N LYS A 104 -3.31 6.81 -6.07
CA LYS A 104 -1.87 7.08 -6.13
C LYS A 104 -1.06 5.80 -6.30
N LEU A 105 -1.37 4.76 -5.51
CA LEU A 105 -0.73 3.45 -5.62
C LEU A 105 -0.90 2.85 -7.01
N HIS A 106 -2.12 2.90 -7.56
CA HIS A 106 -2.39 2.39 -8.90
C HIS A 106 -1.53 3.09 -9.97
N GLN A 107 -1.40 4.41 -9.89
CA GLN A 107 -0.58 5.18 -10.83
C GLN A 107 0.91 4.81 -10.72
N LYS A 108 1.42 4.66 -9.49
CA LYS A 108 2.83 4.31 -9.24
C LYS A 108 3.18 2.87 -9.60
N LEU A 109 2.24 1.94 -9.42
CA LEU A 109 2.39 0.54 -9.82
C LEU A 109 2.33 0.36 -11.34
N LYS A 110 1.55 1.19 -12.05
CA LYS A 110 1.42 1.14 -13.52
C LYS A 110 2.49 1.93 -14.29
N LYS A 111 3.29 2.75 -13.61
CA LYS A 111 4.28 3.60 -14.27
C LYS A 111 5.25 2.71 -15.06
N ASN A 112 5.38 2.98 -16.37
CA ASN A 112 6.17 2.29 -17.40
C ASN A 112 5.49 1.13 -18.15
N LYS A 113 4.28 1.33 -18.66
CA LYS A 113 3.93 0.87 -20.02
C LYS A 113 3.97 2.09 -20.96
N LYS A 114 5.17 2.50 -21.37
CA LYS A 114 5.37 3.31 -22.58
C LYS A 114 6.20 2.48 -23.53
#